data_AF-A0A3M1N7G7-F1
#
_entry.id   AF-A0A3M1N7G7-F1
#
_cell.length_a   1.000
_cell.length_b   1.000
_cell.length_c   1.000
_cell.angle_alpha   90.00
_cell.angle_beta   90.00
_cell.angle_gamma   90.00
#
_symmetry.space_group_name_H-M   'P 1'
#
loop_
_entity.id
_entity.type
_entity.pdbx_description
1 polymer ?
#
loop_
_entity_poly.entity_id
_entity_poly.type
_entity_poly.pdbx_seq_one_letter_code
_entity_poly.pdbx_strand_id
1 'polypeptide(L)' 'ITLVVKCVSKKHPDLNWEQSFMNFADFPASQPLSAVQEALISDICDRIAQDVVNKTLSTW' A
#
# COMPACT_ATOMS: atom_id res chain seq x y z
N ILE A 1 8.23 2.66 0.25
CA ILE A 1 7.21 3.53 0.89
C ILE A 1 6.55 2.72 2.00
N THR A 2 6.31 3.35 3.16
CA THR A 2 5.66 2.70 4.31
C THR A 2 4.48 3.55 4.77
N LEU A 3 3.31 2.95 4.93
CA LEU A 3 2.08 3.60 5.39
C LEU A 3 1.48 2.80 6.55
N VAL A 4 0.92 3.50 7.53
CA VAL A 4 0.13 2.88 8.61
C VAL A 4 -1.33 3.17 8.32
N VAL A 5 -2.15 2.13 8.20
CA VAL A 5 -3.57 2.24 7.87
C VAL A 5 -4.41 1.72 9.04
N LYS A 6 -5.38 2.52 9.45
CA LYS A 6 -6.38 2.17 10.46
C LYS A 6 -7.76 2.09 9.81
N CYS A 7 -8.33 0.89 9.78
CA CYS A 7 -9.69 0.66 9.32
C CYS A 7 -10.67 0.60 10.50
N VAL A 8 -11.75 1.36 10.41
CA VAL A 8 -12.79 1.43 11.44
C VAL A 8 -14.14 1.08 10.81
N SER A 9 -14.70 -0.06 11.19
CA SER A 9 -16.06 -0.47 10.86
C SER A 9 -17.06 0.20 11.80
N LYS A 10 -18.05 0.89 11.22
CA LYS A 10 -19.10 1.57 11.99
C LYS A 10 -20.15 0.62 12.56
N LYS A 11 -20.25 -0.60 12.03
CA LYS A 11 -21.27 -1.58 12.41
C LYS A 11 -20.71 -2.70 13.29
N HIS A 12 -19.46 -3.10 13.04
CA HIS A 12 -18.82 -4.22 13.70
C HIS A 12 -17.45 -3.77 14.22
N PRO A 13 -17.38 -3.17 15.43
CA PRO A 13 -16.13 -2.66 15.99
C PRO A 13 -15.05 -3.73 16.18
N ASP A 14 -15.44 -5.00 16.24
CA ASP A 14 -14.59 -6.19 16.25
C ASP A 14 -13.81 -6.40 14.95
N LEU A 15 -14.29 -5.85 13.83
CA LEU A 15 -13.61 -5.87 12.53
C LEU A 15 -12.64 -4.69 12.33
N ASN A 16 -12.47 -3.84 13.35
CA ASN A 16 -11.49 -2.77 13.31
C ASN A 16 -10.08 -3.36 13.27
N TRP A 17 -9.22 -2.78 12.45
CA TRP A 17 -7.83 -3.20 12.38
C TRP A 17 -6.90 -2.04 12.12
N GLU A 18 -5.65 -2.20 12.53
CA GLU A 18 -4.57 -1.26 12.27
C GLU A 18 -3.33 -2.05 11.86
N GLN A 19 -2.77 -1.72 10.70
CA GLN A 19 -1.63 -2.44 10.14
C GLN A 19 -0.74 -1.52 9.32
N SER A 20 0.56 -1.78 9.39
CA SER A 20 1.58 -1.17 8.53
C SER A 20 1.71 -1.93 7.20
N PHE A 21 1.68 -1.20 6.10
CA PHE A 21 1.96 -1.70 4.76
C PHE A 21 3.24 -1.06 4.24
N MET A 22 4.09 -1.89 3.64
CA MET A 22 5.36 -1.46 3.09
C MET A 22 5.56 -2.11 1.74
N ASN A 23 5.94 -1.32 0.76
CA ASN A 23 6.32 -1.84 -0.54
C ASN A 23 7.48 -1.01 -1.13
N PHE A 24 8.29 -1.65 -1.95
CA PHE A 24 9.41 -1.07 -2.66
C PHE A 24 9.45 -1.61 -4.09
N ALA A 25 9.95 -0.79 -5.00
CA ALA A 25 10.15 -1.18 -6.39
C ALA A 25 11.62 -0.96 -6.74
N ASP A 26 12.24 -2.01 -7.26
CA ASP A 26 13.60 -1.92 -7.81
C ASP A 26 13.54 -1.25 -9.18
N PHE A 27 14.60 -0.51 -9.51
CA PHE A 27 14.76 0.10 -10.81
C PHE A 27 16.20 -0.10 -11.32
N PRO A 28 16.39 -0.21 -12.63
CA PRO A 28 17.70 -0.44 -13.19
C PRO A 28 18.59 0.80 -13.01
N ALA A 29 19.80 0.60 -12.48
CA ALA A 29 20.80 1.65 -12.28
C ALA A 29 21.27 2.32 -13.57
N SER A 30 20.92 1.76 -14.74
CA SER A 30 21.19 2.33 -16.05
C SER A 30 20.25 3.48 -16.43
N GLN A 31 19.18 3.73 -15.68
CA GLN A 31 18.23 4.81 -15.93
C GLN A 31 18.30 5.87 -14.83
N PRO A 32 18.17 7.17 -15.17
CA PRO A 32 18.09 8.22 -14.17
C PRO A 32 16.79 8.07 -13.37
N LEU A 33 16.90 8.08 -12.04
CA LEU A 33 15.75 7.95 -11.14
C LEU A 33 14.65 8.96 -11.49
N SER A 34 15.01 10.18 -11.85
CA SER A 34 14.04 11.23 -12.22
C SER A 34 13.12 10.87 -13.38
N ALA A 35 13.55 9.99 -14.29
CA ALA A 35 12.74 9.57 -15.43
C ALA A 35 11.71 8.49 -15.07
N VAL A 36 11.96 7.72 -14.00
CA VAL A 36 11.13 6.58 -13.58
C VAL A 36 10.44 6.79 -12.23
N GLN A 37 10.80 7.83 -11.49
CA GLN A 37 10.35 8.08 -10.13
C GLN A 37 8.82 8.13 -10.02
N GLU A 38 8.14 8.88 -10.89
CA GLU A 38 6.68 9.01 -10.83
C GLU A 38 5.97 7.67 -11.09
N ALA A 39 6.44 6.93 -12.10
CA ALA A 39 5.91 5.60 -12.41
C ALA A 39 6.13 4.61 -11.25
N LEU A 40 7.34 4.58 -10.68
CA LEU A 40 7.65 3.71 -9.54
C LEU A 40 6.82 4.07 -8.30
N ILE A 41 6.61 5.36 -8.04
CA ILE A 41 5.75 5.80 -6.93
C ILE A 41 4.31 5.34 -7.17
N SER A 42 3.77 5.53 -8.39
CA SER A 42 2.43 5.07 -8.74
C SER A 42 2.30 3.55 -8.54
N ASP A 43 3.24 2.78 -9.05
CA ASP A 43 3.26 1.32 -8.93
C ASP A 43 3.30 0.86 -7.46
N ILE A 44 4.15 1.49 -6.64
CA ILE A 44 4.25 1.18 -5.21
C ILE A 44 2.91 1.51 -4.51
N CYS A 45 2.30 2.66 -4.83
CA CYS A 45 1.02 3.07 -4.27
C CYS A 45 -0.12 2.11 -4.67
N ASP A 46 -0.18 1.69 -5.93
CA ASP A 46 -1.20 0.76 -6.42
C ASP A 46 -1.09 -0.60 -5.74
N ARG A 47 0.13 -1.11 -5.53
CA ARG A 47 0.36 -2.36 -4.78
C ARG A 47 -0.06 -2.24 -3.32
N ILE A 48 0.31 -1.14 -2.65
CA ILE A 48 -0.11 -0.90 -1.26
C ILE A 48 -1.64 -0.79 -1.17
N ALA A 49 -2.28 -0.13 -2.14
CA ALA A 49 -3.75 -0.04 -2.20
C ALA A 49 -4.39 -1.42 -2.35
N GLN A 50 -3.85 -2.28 -3.22
CA GLN A 50 -4.30 -3.67 -3.35
C GLN A 50 -4.13 -4.44 -2.04
N ASP A 51 -2.98 -4.32 -1.36
CA ASP A 51 -2.73 -4.99 -0.07
C ASP A 51 -3.74 -4.56 1.00
N VAL A 52 -4.06 -3.26 1.07
CA VAL A 52 -5.06 -2.70 1.98
C VAL A 52 -6.47 -3.23 1.66
N VAL A 53 -6.84 -3.27 0.38
CA VAL A 53 -8.15 -3.80 -0.04
C VAL A 53 -8.24 -5.30 0.27
N ASN A 54 -7.22 -6.08 -0.05
CA ASN A 54 -7.15 -7.52 0.24
C ASN A 54 -7.28 -7.78 1.74
N LYS A 55 -6.59 -6.99 2.57
CA LYS A 55 -6.72 -7.08 4.04
C LYS A 55 -8.13 -6.77 4.51
N THR A 56 -8.75 -5.73 3.94
CA THR A 56 -10.12 -5.34 4.28
C THR A 56 -11.11 -6.45 3.92
N LEU A 57 -11.03 -6.98 2.70
CA LEU A 57 -11.90 -8.05 2.21
C LEU A 57 -11.69 -9.38 2.94
N SER A 58 -10.47 -9.68 3.38
CA SER A 58 -10.21 -10.88 4.19
C SER A 58 -10.73 -10.77 5.62
N THR A 59 -11.02 -9.55 6.10
CA THR A 59 -11.46 -9.30 7.47
C THR A 59 -12.99 -9.17 7.57
N TRP A 60 -13.69 -8.93 6.46
CA TRP A 60 -15.14 -8.73 6.40
C TRP A 60 -15.85 -9.95 5.81
#